data_AF-A0A9D6SJU7-F1
#
_entry.id   AF-A0A9D6SJU7-F1
#
_cell.length_a   1.000
_cell.length_b   1.000
_cell.length_c   1.000
_cell.angle_alpha   90.00
_cell.angle_beta   90.00
_cell.angle_gamma   90.00
#
_symmetry.space_group_name_H-M   'P 1'
#
loop_
_entity.id
_entity.type
_entity.pdbx_description
1 polymer ?
#
loop_
_entity_poly.entity_id
_entity_poly.type
_entity_poly.pdbx_seq_one_letter_code
_entity_poly.pdbx_strand_id
1 'polypeptide(L)'
;MFKTIPEAVDFVQKLKPLVAKAEDREVVVAPPFTALSAVAASVKGSNIKVAAQEMHWDKEGAHTGDVSTAMILDAGCSHVIVGHSERRQDHNETDENVNRKVKAA
;
A
#
# COMPACT_ATOMS: atom_id res chain seq x y z
N MET A 1 -3.60 9.83 -6.62
CA MET A 1 -2.14 9.91 -6.88
C MET A 1 -1.58 11.21 -6.29
N PHE A 2 -0.98 11.18 -5.10
CA PHE A 2 -0.48 12.37 -4.40
C PHE A 2 0.80 12.05 -3.60
N LYS A 3 1.58 13.10 -3.33
CA LYS A 3 2.82 13.14 -2.52
C LYS A 3 4.03 12.44 -3.16
N THR A 4 5.13 13.16 -3.14
CA THR A 4 6.49 12.67 -3.34
C THR A 4 7.02 12.00 -2.06
N ILE A 5 8.20 11.38 -2.13
CA ILE A 5 8.81 10.70 -0.97
C ILE A 5 8.96 11.65 0.24
N PRO A 6 9.53 12.86 0.12
CA PRO A 6 9.69 13.75 1.29
C PRO A 6 8.35 14.18 1.88
N GLU A 7 7.35 14.48 1.04
CA GLU A 7 6.01 14.88 1.49
C GLU A 7 5.29 13.74 2.22
N ALA A 8 5.45 12.50 1.74
CA ALA A 8 4.86 11.32 2.39
C ALA A 8 5.51 11.04 3.75
N VAL A 9 6.85 11.13 3.83
CA VAL A 9 7.60 10.96 5.09
C VAL A 9 7.23 12.03 6.10
N ASP A 10 7.23 13.30 5.70
CA ASP A 10 6.84 14.42 6.57
C ASP A 10 5.41 14.23 7.12
N PHE A 11 4.48 13.83 6.25
CA PHE A 11 3.10 13.57 6.65
C PHE A 11 3.01 12.47 7.73
N VAL A 12 3.66 11.32 7.53
CA VAL A 12 3.56 10.22 8.50
C VAL A 12 4.28 10.53 9.80
N GLN A 13 5.37 11.29 9.79
CA GLN A 13 6.03 11.74 11.02
C GLN A 13 5.12 12.65 11.85
N LYS A 14 4.39 13.55 11.19
CA LYS A 14 3.37 14.39 11.85
C LYS A 14 2.17 13.58 12.33
N LEU A 15 1.80 12.50 11.63
CA LEU A 15 0.68 11.63 12.00
C LEU A 15 0.98 10.76 13.23
N LYS A 16 2.19 10.20 13.35
CA LYS A 16 2.61 9.28 14.44
C LYS A 16 2.12 9.70 15.84
N PRO A 17 2.41 10.91 16.34
CA PRO A 17 1.97 11.29 17.69
C PRO A 17 0.46 11.47 17.82
N LEU A 18 -0.25 11.84 16.73
CA LEU A 18 -1.69 12.08 16.74
C LEU A 18 -2.49 10.80 16.89
N VAL A 19 -1.93 9.67 16.45
CA VAL A 19 -2.61 8.38 16.44
C VAL A 19 -2.02 7.39 17.45
N ALA A 20 -1.01 7.77 18.23
CA ALA A 20 -0.30 6.86 19.14
C ALA A 20 -1.18 6.19 20.19
N LYS A 21 -2.34 6.77 20.53
CA LYS A 21 -3.32 6.25 21.50
C LYS A 21 -4.55 5.60 20.86
N ALA A 22 -4.52 5.39 19.54
CA ALA A 22 -5.58 4.64 18.86
C ALA A 22 -5.42 3.15 19.17
N GLU A 23 -6.08 2.71 20.24
CA GLU A 23 -6.08 1.31 20.73
C GLU A 23 -7.32 0.53 20.27
N ASP A 24 -8.40 1.24 19.91
CA ASP A 24 -9.70 0.69 19.51
C ASP A 24 -9.86 0.51 17.99
N ARG A 25 -8.86 0.92 17.20
CA ARG A 25 -8.92 0.95 15.74
C ARG A 25 -7.55 0.79 15.12
N GLU A 26 -7.52 0.25 13.91
CA GLU A 26 -6.29 0.17 13.12
C GLU A 26 -6.09 1.45 12.29
N VAL A 27 -4.83 1.91 12.21
CA VAL A 27 -4.46 3.08 11.41
C VAL A 27 -3.57 2.61 10.28
N VAL A 28 -4.07 2.76 9.05
CA VAL A 28 -3.37 2.32 7.83
C VAL A 28 -3.15 3.51 6.91
N VAL A 29 -1.94 3.63 6.34
CA VAL A 29 -1.63 4.60 5.28
C VAL A 29 -1.24 3.87 4.01
N ALA A 30 -1.74 4.36 2.86
CA ALA A 30 -1.44 3.80 1.55
C ALA A 30 -0.74 4.85 0.66
N PRO A 31 0.60 5.03 0.77
CA PRO A 31 1.32 5.97 -0.11
C PRO A 31 1.49 5.40 -1.53
N PRO A 32 1.88 6.21 -2.53
CA PRO A 32 2.27 5.70 -3.84
C PRO A 32 3.46 4.72 -3.73
N PHE A 33 3.58 3.80 -4.70
CA PHE A 33 4.63 2.76 -4.72
C PHE A 33 6.05 3.33 -4.51
N THR A 34 6.33 4.48 -5.11
CA THR A 34 7.63 5.17 -5.00
C THR A 34 8.02 5.54 -3.57
N ALA A 35 7.06 5.61 -2.64
CA ALA A 35 7.28 6.03 -1.26
C ALA A 35 7.01 4.92 -0.22
N LEU A 36 6.64 3.69 -0.61
CA LEU A 36 6.27 2.63 0.34
C LEU A 36 7.38 2.33 1.35
N SER A 37 8.57 1.99 0.86
CA SER A 37 9.72 1.62 1.72
C SER A 37 10.13 2.77 2.66
N ALA A 38 10.16 4.00 2.16
CA ALA A 38 10.51 5.18 2.98
C ALA A 38 9.47 5.45 4.08
N VAL A 39 8.17 5.30 3.76
CA VAL A 39 7.10 5.44 4.73
C VAL A 39 7.12 4.31 5.75
N ALA A 40 7.31 3.06 5.32
CA ALA A 40 7.42 1.90 6.21
C ALA A 40 8.56 2.05 7.21
N ALA A 41 9.75 2.47 6.75
CA ALA A 41 10.87 2.80 7.64
C ALA A 41 10.52 3.91 8.63
N SER A 42 9.83 4.96 8.16
CA SER A 42 9.46 6.13 8.98
C SER A 42 8.44 5.81 10.07
N VAL A 43 7.52 4.88 9.82
CA VAL A 43 6.49 4.48 10.80
C VAL A 43 6.91 3.32 11.69
N LYS A 44 8.11 2.76 11.51
CA LYS A 44 8.63 1.69 12.38
C LYS A 44 8.50 2.07 13.86
N GLY A 45 7.97 1.15 14.65
CA GLY A 45 7.72 1.32 16.08
C GLY A 45 6.46 2.11 16.46
N SER A 46 5.63 2.57 15.50
CA SER A 46 4.29 3.08 15.81
C SER A 46 3.19 2.05 15.53
N ASN A 47 1.95 2.42 15.83
CA ASN A 47 0.73 1.65 15.50
C ASN A 47 0.23 1.88 14.06
N ILE A 48 0.98 2.61 13.23
CA ILE A 48 0.60 2.86 11.83
C ILE A 48 1.07 1.69 10.97
N LYS A 49 0.14 1.09 10.22
CA LYS A 49 0.41 0.11 9.18
C LYS A 49 0.55 0.78 7.81
N VAL A 50 1.27 0.11 6.91
CA VAL A 50 1.45 0.55 5.53
C VAL A 50 0.76 -0.41 4.58
N ALA A 51 0.04 0.15 3.60
CA ALA A 51 -0.60 -0.57 2.52
C ALA A 51 -0.07 -0.14 1.15
N ALA A 52 -0.04 -1.08 0.21
CA ALA A 52 0.07 -0.74 -1.21
C ALA A 52 -1.32 -0.35 -1.79
N GLN A 53 -1.33 0.41 -2.88
CA GLN A 53 -2.57 0.86 -3.54
C GLN A 53 -3.07 -0.12 -4.62
N GLU A 54 -2.26 -1.11 -4.97
CA GLU A 54 -2.51 -2.11 -6.00
C GLU A 54 -1.47 -3.24 -5.88
N MET A 55 -1.70 -4.39 -6.51
CA MET A 55 -0.75 -5.48 -6.72
C MET A 55 -1.07 -6.31 -7.96
N HIS A 56 -0.09 -7.01 -8.49
CA HIS A 56 -0.28 -8.07 -9.47
C HIS A 56 -0.43 -9.43 -8.77
N TRP A 57 -1.30 -10.30 -9.29
CA TRP A 57 -1.60 -11.60 -8.66
C TRP A 57 -0.50 -12.65 -8.87
N ASP A 58 0.28 -12.53 -9.94
CA ASP A 58 1.41 -13.45 -10.19
C ASP A 58 2.59 -13.07 -9.30
N LYS A 59 3.29 -14.10 -8.78
CA LYS A 59 4.42 -13.94 -7.84
C LYS A 59 5.60 -13.19 -8.46
N GLU A 60 5.86 -13.47 -9.73
CA GLU A 60 6.90 -12.89 -10.58
C GLU A 60 6.58 -13.22 -12.05
N GLY A 61 7.17 -12.50 -13.00
CA GLY A 61 7.01 -12.79 -14.42
C GLY A 61 7.21 -11.59 -15.33
N ALA A 62 6.83 -11.76 -16.61
CA ALA A 62 6.95 -10.73 -17.65
C ALA A 62 5.82 -9.68 -17.55
N HIS A 63 5.83 -8.90 -16.46
CA HIS A 63 4.82 -7.90 -16.11
C HIS A 63 5.49 -6.53 -15.88
N THR A 64 6.07 -5.94 -16.92
CA THR A 64 6.81 -4.68 -16.81
C THR A 64 5.95 -3.57 -16.23
N GLY A 65 6.38 -3.04 -15.07
CA GLY A 65 5.69 -1.95 -14.36
C GLY A 65 4.77 -2.40 -13.24
N ASP A 66 4.50 -3.69 -13.11
CA ASP A 66 3.68 -4.25 -12.04
C ASP A 66 4.50 -4.55 -10.77
N VAL A 67 3.77 -4.70 -9.65
CA VAL A 67 4.35 -4.96 -8.32
C VAL A 67 3.73 -6.22 -7.74
N SER A 68 4.56 -7.20 -7.37
CA SER A 68 4.10 -8.46 -6.77
C SER A 68 3.90 -8.36 -5.25
N THR A 69 3.23 -9.35 -4.67
CA THR A 69 3.06 -9.43 -3.20
C THR A 69 4.38 -9.51 -2.46
N ALA A 70 5.35 -10.27 -2.98
CA ALA A 70 6.67 -10.37 -2.39
C ALA A 70 7.38 -9.00 -2.33
N MET A 71 7.26 -8.18 -3.39
CA MET A 71 7.82 -6.82 -3.40
C MET A 71 7.12 -5.89 -2.41
N ILE A 72 5.81 -6.01 -2.26
CA ILE A 72 5.01 -5.21 -1.31
C ILE A 72 5.37 -5.57 0.15
N LEU A 73 5.52 -6.87 0.44
CA LEU A 73 5.96 -7.37 1.74
C LEU A 73 7.38 -6.90 2.06
N ASP A 74 8.30 -7.00 1.10
CA ASP A 74 9.69 -6.52 1.24
C ASP A 74 9.76 -5.01 1.51
N ALA A 75 8.90 -4.23 0.85
CA ALA A 75 8.76 -2.80 1.10
C ALA A 75 8.20 -2.46 2.49
N GLY A 76 7.81 -3.44 3.30
CA GLY A 76 7.33 -3.28 4.67
C GLY A 76 5.83 -3.05 4.80
N CYS A 77 5.06 -3.39 3.77
CA CYS A 77 3.60 -3.31 3.82
C CYS A 77 3.00 -4.55 4.49
N SER A 78 1.81 -4.38 5.06
CA SER A 78 1.00 -5.46 5.65
C SER A 78 -0.38 -5.59 5.01
N HIS A 79 -0.73 -4.64 4.15
CA HIS A 79 -2.05 -4.48 3.57
C HIS A 79 -1.91 -4.09 2.09
N VAL A 80 -2.98 -4.29 1.33
CA VAL A 80 -3.07 -3.84 -0.06
C VAL A 80 -4.52 -3.51 -0.39
N ILE A 81 -4.73 -2.42 -1.12
CA ILE A 81 -6.03 -2.06 -1.68
C ILE A 81 -6.18 -2.78 -3.03
N VAL A 82 -7.31 -3.48 -3.22
CA VAL A 82 -7.65 -4.18 -4.47
C VAL A 82 -9.08 -3.84 -4.87
N GLY A 83 -9.36 -3.72 -6.17
CA GLY A 83 -10.72 -3.46 -6.64
C GLY A 83 -11.25 -2.04 -6.41
N HIS A 84 -10.37 -1.04 -6.26
CA HIS A 84 -10.76 0.36 -6.11
C HIS A 84 -11.54 0.86 -7.34
N SER A 85 -12.53 1.74 -7.15
CA SER A 85 -13.40 2.21 -8.24
C SER A 85 -12.64 2.82 -9.40
N GLU A 86 -11.60 3.63 -9.13
CA GLU A 86 -10.71 4.20 -10.14
C GLU A 86 -10.02 3.12 -10.99
N ARG A 87 -9.65 1.98 -10.40
CA ARG A 87 -9.00 0.88 -11.16
C ARG A 87 -10.00 0.13 -12.03
N ARG A 88 -11.24 0.00 -11.56
CA ARG A 88 -12.33 -0.58 -12.34
C ARG A 88 -12.71 0.30 -13.53
N GLN A 89 -12.77 1.62 -13.32
CA GLN A 89 -13.17 2.60 -14.34
C GLN A 89 -12.04 2.91 -15.33
N ASP A 90 -10.84 3.17 -14.84
CA ASP A 90 -9.75 3.71 -15.66
C ASP A 90 -8.80 2.62 -16.19
N HIS A 91 -8.79 1.44 -15.56
CA HIS A 91 -7.88 0.33 -15.89
C HIS A 91 -8.60 -0.98 -16.25
N ASN A 92 -9.93 -0.95 -16.44
CA ASN A 92 -10.75 -2.11 -16.79
C ASN A 92 -10.56 -3.31 -15.82
N GLU A 93 -10.36 -3.02 -14.53
CA GLU A 93 -10.23 -4.08 -13.53
C GLU A 93 -11.58 -4.80 -13.32
N THR A 94 -11.61 -6.10 -13.63
CA THR A 94 -12.81 -6.95 -13.52
C THR A 94 -12.89 -7.65 -12.16
N ASP A 95 -14.05 -8.20 -11.82
CA ASP A 95 -14.21 -9.02 -10.61
C ASP A 95 -13.33 -10.28 -10.64
N GLU A 96 -13.05 -10.83 -11.82
CA GLU A 96 -12.10 -11.93 -11.99
C GLU A 96 -10.68 -11.49 -11.62
N ASN A 97 -10.23 -10.34 -12.11
CA ASN A 97 -8.92 -9.77 -11.76
C ASN A 97 -8.81 -9.52 -10.25
N VAL A 98 -9.84 -8.91 -9.65
CA VAL A 98 -9.90 -8.68 -8.20
C VAL A 98 -9.87 -9.99 -7.43
N ASN A 99 -10.62 -11.02 -7.85
CA ASN A 99 -10.61 -12.33 -7.20
C ASN A 99 -9.22 -12.98 -7.20
N ARG A 100 -8.49 -12.86 -8.31
CA ARG A 100 -7.10 -13.35 -8.40
C ARG A 100 -6.19 -12.60 -7.43
N LYS A 101 -6.32 -11.27 -7.33
CA LYS A 101 -5.53 -10.46 -6.38
C LYS A 101 -5.85 -10.78 -4.93
N VAL A 102 -7.13 -10.91 -4.58
CA VAL A 102 -7.57 -11.30 -3.22
C VAL A 102 -7.01 -12.65 -2.81
N LYS A 103 -6.92 -13.63 -3.73
CA LYS A 103 -6.32 -14.94 -3.45
C LYS A 103 -4.80 -14.91 -3.32
N ALA A 104 -4.15 -13.93 -3.92
CA ALA A 104 -2.70 -13.78 -3.92
C ALA A 104 -2.18 -12.95 -2.74
N ALA A 105 -2.98 -11.99 -2.26
CA ALA A 105 -2.74 -11.16 -1.09
C ALA A 105 -2.73 -11.97 0.21
#